data_AF-A0A1F8MXQ0-F1
#
_entry.id   AF-A0A1F8MXQ0-F1
#
_cell.length_a   1.000
_cell.length_b   1.000
_cell.length_c   1.000
_cell.angle_alpha   90.00
_cell.angle_beta   90.00
_cell.angle_gamma   90.00
#
_symmetry.space_group_name_H-M   'P 1'
#
loop_
_entity.id
_entity.type
_entity.pdbx_description
1 polymer ?
#
loop_
_entity_poly.entity_id
_entity_poly.type
_entity_poly.pdbx_seq_one_letter_code
_entity_poly.pdbx_strand_id
1 'polypeptide(L)'
;MRETGTVIIASSYTRDFKEVSAFHPSIDNNISWADVSVLHDGYELSRQQKLKYLCQSENLPYLSRLRVCWDSAHKTNCGKCEKCLRTVTGLALEGVDPNKCNFDIDTNTFPRLRDNFTKGKFKADAGLVYIWSDIQKHIPELIDIDIKGSKEFLNWLRGLNISQYRANRLSHFLWMARLQYSNKRIKTEAIFRKSKCYYYIILSKLGVV
;
A
#
# COMPACT_ATOMS: atom_id res chain seq x y z
N MET A 1 5.42 -36.09 -21.04
CA MET A 1 6.27 -35.27 -20.15
C MET A 1 5.34 -34.49 -19.25
N ARG A 2 5.53 -34.49 -17.93
CA ARG A 2 4.79 -33.56 -17.06
C ARG A 2 5.39 -32.18 -17.30
N GLU A 3 4.57 -31.22 -17.71
CA GLU A 3 5.01 -29.84 -17.93
C GLU A 3 5.54 -29.27 -16.61
N THR A 4 6.71 -28.63 -16.65
CA THR A 4 7.25 -27.88 -15.51
C THR A 4 6.27 -26.77 -15.13
N GLY A 5 5.77 -26.78 -13.89
CA GLY A 5 4.93 -25.68 -13.41
C GLY A 5 5.77 -24.43 -13.18
N THR A 6 5.33 -23.27 -13.67
CA THR A 6 5.96 -21.98 -13.32
C THR A 6 5.01 -21.16 -12.47
N VAL A 7 5.45 -20.81 -11.26
CA VAL A 7 4.76 -19.86 -10.39
C VAL A 7 5.35 -18.49 -10.63
N ILE A 8 4.50 -17.55 -11.06
CA ILE A 8 4.91 -16.17 -11.30
C ILE A 8 4.64 -15.35 -10.02
N ILE A 9 5.68 -14.69 -9.51
CA ILE A 9 5.59 -13.77 -8.38
C ILE A 9 5.84 -12.36 -8.90
N ALA A 10 4.82 -11.50 -8.81
CA ALA A 10 4.96 -10.11 -9.23
C ALA A 10 5.86 -9.30 -8.29
N SER A 11 6.78 -8.54 -8.86
CA SER A 11 7.71 -7.69 -8.11
C SER A 11 6.97 -6.62 -7.30
N SER A 12 7.45 -6.40 -6.07
CA SER A 12 6.95 -5.33 -5.20
C SER A 12 7.67 -3.99 -5.41
N TYR A 13 8.94 -4.06 -5.79
CA TYR A 13 9.87 -2.94 -5.99
C TYR A 13 10.63 -3.13 -7.31
N THR A 14 11.30 -2.09 -7.82
CA THR A 14 12.23 -2.22 -8.95
C THR A 14 13.68 -2.44 -8.48
N ARG A 15 14.58 -2.60 -9.45
CA ARG A 15 16.06 -2.55 -9.31
C ARG A 15 16.59 -1.34 -8.54
N ASP A 16 15.82 -0.26 -8.47
CA ASP A 16 16.24 1.00 -7.85
C ASP A 16 16.02 1.01 -6.33
N PHE A 17 15.22 0.08 -5.80
CA PHE A 17 15.05 -0.07 -4.36
C PHE A 17 16.27 -0.78 -3.76
N LYS A 18 17.07 -0.06 -2.96
CA LYS A 18 18.37 -0.53 -2.46
C LYS A 18 18.33 -1.22 -1.10
N GLU A 19 17.20 -1.15 -0.41
CA GLU A 19 17.05 -1.80 0.90
C GLU A 19 16.78 -3.30 0.77
N VAL A 20 17.10 -4.03 1.83
CA VAL A 20 16.84 -5.47 1.89
C VAL A 20 15.35 -5.74 1.83
N SER A 21 14.96 -6.60 0.88
CA SER A 21 13.58 -7.04 0.67
C SER A 21 13.55 -8.56 0.62
N ALA A 22 12.53 -9.16 1.23
CA ALA A 22 12.26 -10.60 1.12
C ALA A 22 11.72 -11.01 -0.27
N PHE A 23 11.43 -10.03 -1.13
CA PHE A 23 10.86 -10.20 -2.47
C PHE A 23 11.85 -9.62 -3.48
N HIS A 24 12.84 -10.39 -3.88
CA HIS A 24 13.92 -9.98 -4.78
C HIS A 24 14.24 -11.11 -5.76
N PRO A 25 14.57 -10.84 -7.04
CA PRO A 25 14.84 -11.90 -8.01
C PRO A 25 15.95 -12.87 -7.60
N SER A 26 16.96 -12.41 -6.86
CA SER A 26 18.03 -13.29 -6.35
C SER A 26 17.56 -14.28 -5.27
N ILE A 27 16.37 -14.08 -4.71
CA ILE A 27 15.72 -15.01 -3.78
C ILE A 27 14.66 -15.79 -4.55
N ASP A 28 13.67 -15.09 -5.10
CA ASP A 28 12.48 -15.69 -5.71
C ASP A 28 12.84 -16.63 -6.87
N ASN A 29 13.76 -16.26 -7.77
CA ASN A 29 14.14 -17.11 -8.91
C ASN A 29 14.94 -18.36 -8.50
N ASN A 30 15.42 -18.42 -7.25
CA ASN A 30 16.14 -19.58 -6.72
C ASN A 30 15.22 -20.49 -5.89
N ILE A 31 13.92 -20.20 -5.84
CA ILE A 31 12.92 -21.06 -5.18
C ILE A 31 12.40 -22.08 -6.20
N SER A 32 12.46 -23.36 -5.83
CA SER A 32 11.90 -24.46 -6.62
C SER A 32 11.45 -25.60 -5.71
N TRP A 33 10.42 -26.34 -6.10
CA TRP A 33 10.01 -27.58 -5.45
C TRP A 33 9.41 -28.55 -6.47
N ALA A 34 9.72 -29.85 -6.35
CA ALA A 34 9.33 -30.85 -7.35
C ALA A 34 9.70 -30.41 -8.78
N ASP A 35 8.73 -30.33 -9.69
CA ASP A 35 8.83 -29.84 -11.06
C ASP A 35 8.39 -28.37 -11.22
N VAL A 36 8.27 -27.64 -10.10
CA VAL A 36 7.86 -26.23 -10.06
C VAL A 36 9.06 -25.30 -9.87
N SER A 37 9.15 -24.28 -10.73
CA SER A 37 10.07 -23.15 -10.60
C SER A 37 9.32 -21.84 -10.34
N VAL A 38 10.00 -20.90 -9.69
CA VAL A 38 9.46 -19.55 -9.44
C VAL A 38 10.11 -18.54 -10.36
N LEU A 39 9.31 -17.67 -10.97
CA LEU A 39 9.76 -16.53 -11.77
C LEU A 39 9.33 -15.22 -11.12
N HIS A 40 10.28 -14.37 -10.79
CA HIS A 40 10.06 -13.00 -10.33
C HIS A 40 9.80 -12.07 -11.51
N ASP A 41 8.58 -11.59 -11.63
CA ASP A 41 8.09 -10.88 -12.82
C ASP A 41 7.92 -9.37 -12.61
N GLY A 42 8.23 -8.61 -13.66
CA GLY A 42 8.02 -7.16 -13.72
C GLY A 42 8.95 -6.33 -12.83
N TYR A 43 10.20 -6.74 -12.62
CA TYR A 43 11.20 -6.05 -11.77
C TYR A 43 11.72 -4.72 -12.35
N GLU A 44 11.43 -4.49 -13.62
CA GLU A 44 11.72 -3.28 -14.39
C GLU A 44 10.62 -2.22 -14.30
N LEU A 45 9.42 -2.58 -13.84
CA LEU A 45 8.28 -1.67 -13.75
C LEU A 45 7.99 -1.28 -12.30
N SER A 46 7.91 0.03 -12.04
CA SER A 46 7.42 0.56 -10.78
C SER A 46 5.94 0.26 -10.59
N ARG A 47 5.45 0.43 -9.36
CA ARG A 47 4.03 0.19 -9.07
C ARG A 47 3.13 1.11 -9.90
N GLN A 48 3.52 2.39 -10.04
CA GLN A 48 2.72 3.32 -10.83
C GLN A 48 2.79 2.98 -12.32
N GLN A 49 3.94 2.56 -12.84
CA GLN A 49 4.06 2.10 -14.23
C GLN A 49 3.18 0.87 -14.52
N LYS A 50 3.10 -0.08 -13.59
CA LYS A 50 2.17 -1.23 -13.72
C LYS A 50 0.71 -0.79 -13.74
N LEU A 51 0.32 0.19 -12.91
CA LEU A 51 -1.04 0.74 -12.95
C LEU A 51 -1.31 1.46 -14.27
N LYS A 52 -0.38 2.29 -14.75
CA LYS A 52 -0.48 2.96 -16.05
C LYS A 52 -0.70 1.97 -17.19
N TYR A 53 0.04 0.87 -17.22
CA TYR A 53 -0.15 -0.22 -18.19
C TYR A 53 -1.56 -0.85 -18.09
N LEU A 54 -2.03 -1.15 -16.87
CA LEU A 54 -3.35 -1.72 -16.66
C LEU A 54 -4.51 -0.74 -16.99
N CYS A 55 -4.26 0.57 -16.93
CA CYS A 55 -5.23 1.60 -17.26
C CYS A 55 -5.36 1.85 -18.78
N GLN A 56 -4.55 1.21 -19.62
CA GLN A 56 -4.72 1.24 -21.07
C GLN A 56 -6.03 0.56 -21.49
N SER A 57 -6.64 1.04 -22.57
CA SER A 57 -7.98 0.63 -23.03
C SER A 57 -8.15 -0.89 -23.18
N GLU A 58 -7.15 -1.56 -23.72
CA GLU A 58 -7.08 -3.02 -23.88
C GLU A 58 -7.03 -3.80 -22.55
N ASN A 59 -6.54 -3.16 -21.48
CA ASN A 59 -6.35 -3.79 -20.17
C ASN A 59 -7.41 -3.40 -19.13
N LEU A 60 -8.17 -2.32 -19.37
CA LEU A 60 -9.21 -1.82 -18.47
C LEU A 60 -10.19 -2.90 -17.94
N PRO A 61 -10.66 -3.88 -18.75
CA PRO A 61 -11.56 -4.91 -18.25
C PRO A 61 -10.99 -5.73 -17.08
N TYR A 62 -9.66 -5.88 -16.99
CA TYR A 62 -8.99 -6.63 -15.93
C TYR A 62 -8.94 -5.89 -14.59
N LEU A 63 -9.07 -4.55 -14.58
CA LEU A 63 -9.09 -3.76 -13.34
C LEU A 63 -10.28 -4.11 -12.43
N SER A 64 -11.38 -4.61 -13.01
CA SER A 64 -12.53 -5.16 -12.27
C SER A 64 -12.19 -6.40 -11.43
N ARG A 65 -10.99 -6.98 -11.59
CA ARG A 65 -10.48 -8.11 -10.80
C ARG A 65 -9.33 -7.71 -9.88
N LEU A 66 -8.95 -6.44 -9.85
CA LEU A 66 -7.81 -5.97 -9.09
C LEU A 66 -8.01 -6.17 -7.58
N ARG A 67 -7.10 -6.92 -6.96
CA ARG A 67 -7.02 -7.10 -5.51
C ARG A 67 -5.63 -6.71 -5.00
N VAL A 68 -5.58 -5.70 -4.14
CA VAL A 68 -4.34 -5.23 -3.50
C VAL A 68 -4.35 -5.40 -2.00
N CYS A 69 -5.55 -5.42 -1.39
CA CYS A 69 -5.68 -5.44 0.05
C CYS A 69 -5.22 -6.77 0.63
N TRP A 70 -4.34 -6.66 1.61
CA TRP A 70 -3.88 -7.78 2.41
C TRP A 70 -4.51 -7.79 3.79
N ASP A 71 -5.41 -6.86 4.13
CA ASP A 71 -5.89 -6.62 5.50
C ASP A 71 -7.38 -6.93 5.73
N SER A 72 -8.21 -7.00 4.70
CA SER A 72 -9.63 -7.34 4.89
C SER A 72 -9.87 -8.83 4.82
N ALA A 73 -10.66 -9.37 5.76
CA ALA A 73 -11.16 -10.75 5.70
C ALA A 73 -12.35 -10.92 4.75
N HIS A 74 -13.11 -9.85 4.48
CA HIS A 74 -14.41 -9.93 3.80
C HIS A 74 -14.53 -9.06 2.55
N LYS A 75 -13.76 -7.96 2.44
CA LYS A 75 -13.75 -7.11 1.24
C LYS A 75 -12.58 -7.49 0.34
N THR A 76 -12.78 -7.43 -0.98
CA THR A 76 -11.68 -7.55 -1.96
C THR A 76 -10.62 -6.49 -1.71
N ASN A 77 -11.03 -5.20 -1.64
CA ASN A 77 -10.18 -4.10 -1.18
C ASN A 77 -10.86 -3.31 -0.06
N CYS A 78 -10.13 -2.95 1.00
CA CYS A 78 -10.72 -2.23 2.14
C CYS A 78 -10.86 -0.72 1.90
N GLY A 79 -10.12 -0.16 0.94
CA GLY A 79 -10.12 1.28 0.63
C GLY A 79 -9.53 2.18 1.74
N LYS A 80 -8.93 1.58 2.79
CA LYS A 80 -8.54 2.30 4.02
C LYS A 80 -7.10 2.06 4.48
N CYS A 81 -6.50 0.92 4.14
CA CYS A 81 -5.09 0.66 4.47
C CYS A 81 -4.17 1.42 3.51
N GLU A 82 -2.91 1.65 3.91
CA GLU A 82 -1.92 2.35 3.09
C GLU A 82 -1.80 1.74 1.68
N LYS A 83 -1.74 0.41 1.57
CA LYS A 83 -1.64 -0.32 0.30
C LYS A 83 -2.85 -0.09 -0.62
N CYS A 84 -4.06 -0.01 -0.05
CA CYS A 84 -5.25 0.35 -0.81
C CYS A 84 -5.20 1.82 -1.23
N LEU A 85 -4.89 2.71 -0.29
CA LEU A 85 -4.91 4.16 -0.52
C LEU A 85 -3.88 4.59 -1.57
N ARG A 86 -2.67 4.03 -1.57
CA ARG A 86 -1.69 4.29 -2.64
C ARG A 86 -2.15 3.81 -4.02
N THR A 87 -2.91 2.71 -4.07
CA THR A 87 -3.45 2.17 -5.33
C THR A 87 -4.61 3.04 -5.81
N VAL A 88 -5.48 3.49 -4.89
CA VAL A 88 -6.53 4.48 -5.16
C VAL A 88 -5.93 5.77 -5.73
N THR A 89 -4.86 6.28 -5.13
CA THR A 89 -4.15 7.46 -5.65
C THR A 89 -3.59 7.20 -7.05
N GLY A 90 -2.93 6.06 -7.27
CA GLY A 90 -2.36 5.72 -8.57
C GLY A 90 -3.42 5.57 -9.67
N LEU A 91 -4.56 4.93 -9.39
CA LEU A 91 -5.69 4.83 -10.33
C LEU A 91 -6.29 6.19 -10.66
N ALA A 92 -6.51 7.03 -9.64
CA ALA A 92 -7.03 8.39 -9.85
C ALA A 92 -6.06 9.27 -10.64
N LEU A 93 -4.75 9.07 -10.46
CA LEU A 93 -3.72 9.75 -11.23
C LEU A 93 -3.77 9.37 -12.72
N GLU A 94 -4.10 8.11 -13.05
CA GLU A 94 -4.30 7.64 -14.42
C GLU A 94 -5.72 7.93 -14.97
N GLY A 95 -6.54 8.70 -14.25
CA GLY A 95 -7.89 9.06 -14.72
C GLY A 95 -8.95 7.98 -14.58
N VAL A 96 -8.66 6.89 -13.87
CA VAL A 96 -9.59 5.76 -13.68
C VAL A 96 -10.26 5.85 -12.31
N ASP A 97 -11.60 5.87 -12.28
CA ASP A 97 -12.36 5.84 -11.01
C ASP A 97 -12.10 4.52 -10.27
N PRO A 98 -11.49 4.56 -9.06
CA PRO A 98 -11.23 3.36 -8.27
C PRO A 98 -12.48 2.56 -7.94
N ASN A 99 -13.68 3.16 -7.93
CA ASN A 99 -14.93 2.41 -7.73
C ASN A 99 -15.23 1.42 -8.85
N LYS A 100 -14.65 1.61 -10.05
CA LYS A 100 -14.71 0.63 -11.15
C LYS A 100 -13.68 -0.51 -10.99
N CYS A 101 -12.84 -0.46 -9.96
CA CYS A 101 -11.70 -1.35 -9.74
C CYS A 101 -11.77 -2.08 -8.39
N ASN A 102 -12.97 -2.46 -7.93
CA ASN A 102 -13.23 -3.09 -6.62
C ASN A 102 -12.84 -2.25 -5.39
N PHE A 103 -12.82 -0.92 -5.50
CA PHE A 103 -12.74 -0.06 -4.33
C PHE A 103 -14.10 0.56 -4.01
N ASP A 104 -14.21 1.06 -2.79
CA ASP A 104 -15.38 1.73 -2.25
C ASP A 104 -14.85 3.03 -1.62
N ILE A 105 -14.70 4.05 -2.48
CA ILE A 105 -14.16 5.36 -2.10
C ILE A 105 -15.21 6.45 -2.30
N ASP A 106 -15.10 7.46 -1.45
CA ASP A 106 -15.96 8.64 -1.36
C ASP A 106 -15.14 9.93 -1.39
N THR A 107 -15.82 11.08 -1.38
CA THR A 107 -15.19 12.41 -1.35
C THR A 107 -14.34 12.67 -0.10
N ASN A 108 -14.53 11.88 0.97
CA ASN A 108 -13.74 11.98 2.20
C ASN A 108 -12.45 11.14 2.15
N THR A 109 -12.25 10.34 1.11
CA THR A 109 -11.13 9.38 1.05
C THR A 109 -9.79 10.09 0.91
N PHE A 110 -9.68 11.06 0.01
CA PHE A 110 -8.45 11.84 -0.18
C PHE A 110 -8.14 12.80 0.98
N PRO A 111 -9.13 13.53 1.55
CA PRO A 111 -8.93 14.26 2.81
C PRO A 111 -8.43 13.39 3.95
N ARG A 112 -9.01 12.18 4.12
CA ARG A 112 -8.56 11.21 5.13
C ARG A 112 -7.14 10.70 4.86
N LEU A 113 -6.77 10.49 3.60
CA LEU A 113 -5.43 10.08 3.22
C LEU A 113 -4.40 11.17 3.56
N ARG A 114 -4.70 12.44 3.25
CA ARG A 114 -3.89 13.58 3.67
C ARG A 114 -3.72 13.62 5.19
N ASP A 115 -4.81 13.46 5.95
CA ASP A 115 -4.80 13.39 7.41
C ASP A 115 -3.93 12.24 7.96
N ASN A 116 -3.92 11.09 7.26
CA ASN A 116 -3.08 9.96 7.66
C ASN A 116 -1.58 10.31 7.54
N PHE A 117 -1.19 11.06 6.52
CA PHE A 117 0.18 11.56 6.39
C PHE A 117 0.50 12.64 7.44
N THR A 118 -0.32 13.69 7.56
CA THR A 118 -0.02 14.79 8.49
C THR A 118 0.03 14.33 9.95
N LYS A 119 -0.77 13.33 10.34
CA LYS A 119 -0.76 12.75 11.69
C LYS A 119 0.25 11.61 11.88
N GLY A 120 1.06 11.29 10.87
CA GLY A 120 2.10 10.26 10.96
C GLY A 120 1.54 8.84 11.18
N LYS A 121 0.40 8.50 10.56
CA LYS A 121 -0.28 7.20 10.79
C LYS A 121 0.31 6.05 10.00
N PHE A 122 1.02 6.30 8.90
CA PHE A 122 1.74 5.27 8.15
C PHE A 122 3.09 4.96 8.78
N LYS A 123 3.56 3.73 8.59
CA LYS A 123 4.91 3.33 8.98
C LYS A 123 5.92 4.12 8.15
N ALA A 124 6.86 4.79 8.81
CA ALA A 124 7.95 5.50 8.14
C ALA A 124 9.10 4.53 7.88
N ASP A 125 9.11 3.90 6.72
CA ASP A 125 10.21 3.07 6.24
C ASP A 125 10.59 3.44 4.80
N ALA A 126 11.71 2.89 4.32
CA ALA A 126 12.19 3.15 2.97
C ALA A 126 11.18 2.73 1.89
N GLY A 127 10.38 1.69 2.16
CA GLY A 127 9.33 1.24 1.25
C GLY A 127 8.25 2.31 1.06
N LEU A 128 7.80 2.96 2.14
CA LEU A 128 6.88 4.09 2.06
C LEU A 128 7.47 5.22 1.20
N VAL A 129 8.70 5.64 1.50
CA VAL A 129 9.35 6.75 0.80
C VAL A 129 9.47 6.43 -0.69
N TYR A 130 10.01 5.26 -1.02
CA TYR A 130 10.19 4.83 -2.39
C TYR A 130 8.88 4.80 -3.19
N ILE A 131 7.83 4.19 -2.64
CA ILE A 131 6.55 4.00 -3.34
C ILE A 131 5.81 5.32 -3.52
N TRP A 132 5.75 6.18 -2.50
CA TRP A 132 5.04 7.44 -2.65
C TRP A 132 5.82 8.48 -3.44
N SER A 133 7.17 8.44 -3.41
CA SER A 133 7.99 9.25 -4.32
C SER A 133 7.86 8.78 -5.77
N ASP A 134 7.68 7.49 -6.04
CA ASP A 134 7.33 6.98 -7.38
C ASP A 134 6.00 7.58 -7.86
N ILE A 135 4.96 7.58 -7.03
CA ILE A 135 3.69 8.24 -7.36
C ILE A 135 3.89 9.75 -7.63
N GLN A 136 4.65 10.46 -6.78
CA GLN A 136 4.93 11.89 -6.98
C GLN A 136 5.58 12.18 -8.33
N LYS A 137 6.55 11.37 -8.76
CA LYS A 137 7.25 11.52 -10.05
C LYS A 137 6.32 11.40 -11.25
N HIS A 138 5.21 10.68 -11.11
CA HIS A 138 4.23 10.48 -12.18
C HIS A 138 3.11 11.53 -12.17
N ILE A 139 3.10 12.47 -11.21
CA ILE A 139 2.12 13.57 -11.20
C ILE A 139 2.46 14.51 -12.36
N PRO A 140 1.56 14.71 -13.35
CA PRO A 140 1.80 15.63 -14.47
C PRO A 140 1.90 17.07 -13.98
N GLU A 141 2.46 17.97 -14.80
CA GLU A 141 2.54 19.40 -14.48
C GLU A 141 1.13 20.00 -14.28
N LEU A 142 0.25 19.77 -15.25
CA LEU A 142 -1.17 20.14 -15.20
C LEU A 142 -2.02 18.95 -14.77
N ILE A 143 -2.82 19.13 -13.70
CA ILE A 143 -3.76 18.12 -13.21
C ILE A 143 -5.18 18.54 -13.61
N ASP A 144 -5.72 17.92 -14.66
CA ASP A 144 -7.08 18.18 -15.13
C ASP A 144 -8.09 17.14 -14.64
N ILE A 145 -7.62 16.01 -14.14
CA ILE A 145 -8.45 14.95 -13.59
C ILE A 145 -8.81 15.28 -12.14
N ASP A 146 -10.10 15.23 -11.82
CA ASP A 146 -10.59 15.26 -10.44
C ASP A 146 -11.60 14.14 -10.18
N ILE A 147 -11.13 13.07 -9.55
CA ILE A 147 -11.95 11.96 -9.09
C ILE A 147 -12.14 12.11 -7.59
N LYS A 148 -13.32 12.57 -7.18
CA LYS A 148 -13.71 12.67 -5.76
C LYS A 148 -12.74 13.50 -4.90
N GLY A 149 -12.20 14.59 -5.45
CA GLY A 149 -11.23 15.45 -4.76
C GLY A 149 -9.78 14.99 -4.89
N SER A 150 -9.46 14.12 -5.84
CA SER A 150 -8.09 13.69 -6.11
C SER A 150 -7.20 14.85 -6.53
N LYS A 151 -7.74 15.86 -7.25
CA LYS A 151 -6.95 16.98 -7.74
C LYS A 151 -6.31 17.79 -6.62
N GLU A 152 -7.06 18.10 -5.57
CA GLU A 152 -6.53 18.82 -4.40
C GLU A 152 -5.44 17.97 -3.70
N PHE A 153 -5.70 16.69 -3.51
CA PHE A 153 -4.76 15.79 -2.86
C PHE A 153 -3.46 15.60 -3.65
N LEU A 154 -3.53 15.44 -4.96
CA LEU A 154 -2.35 15.29 -5.82
C LEU A 154 -1.50 16.57 -5.83
N ASN A 155 -2.12 17.75 -5.85
CA ASN A 155 -1.40 19.02 -5.72
C ASN A 155 -0.69 19.12 -4.35
N TRP A 156 -1.37 18.77 -3.26
CA TRP A 156 -0.75 18.72 -1.94
C TRP A 156 0.39 17.68 -1.88
N LEU A 157 0.16 16.49 -2.43
CA LEU A 157 1.13 15.40 -2.45
C LEU A 157 2.38 15.81 -3.22
N ARG A 158 2.26 16.53 -4.35
CA ARG A 158 3.41 17.03 -5.13
C ARG A 158 4.38 17.86 -4.27
N GLY A 159 3.86 18.68 -3.35
CA GLY A 159 4.67 19.52 -2.45
C GLY A 159 5.14 18.82 -1.16
N LEU A 160 4.69 17.61 -0.88
CA LEU A 160 5.07 16.90 0.35
C LEU A 160 6.52 16.39 0.27
N ASN A 161 7.36 16.76 1.24
CA ASN A 161 8.68 16.14 1.38
C ASN A 161 8.57 14.77 2.07
N ILE A 162 8.39 13.71 1.27
CA ILE A 162 8.19 12.35 1.77
C ILE A 162 9.42 11.80 2.50
N SER A 163 10.63 12.19 2.10
CA SER A 163 11.87 11.80 2.79
C SER A 163 11.94 12.26 4.24
N GLN A 164 11.22 13.35 4.57
CA GLN A 164 11.14 13.90 5.93
C GLN A 164 9.92 13.39 6.70
N TYR A 165 9.11 12.50 6.12
CA TYR A 165 7.97 11.90 6.81
C TYR A 165 8.41 11.20 8.10
N ARG A 166 7.64 11.41 9.17
CA ARG A 166 7.86 10.78 10.47
C ARG A 166 6.56 10.13 10.94
N ALA A 167 6.66 8.87 11.32
CA ALA A 167 5.53 8.16 11.93
C ALA A 167 5.37 8.60 13.39
N ASN A 168 4.13 8.88 13.79
CA ASN A 168 3.77 9.00 15.19
C ASN A 168 3.32 7.63 15.68
N ARG A 169 4.08 7.04 16.62
CA ARG A 169 3.84 5.67 17.10
C ARG A 169 2.44 5.47 17.67
N LEU A 170 1.92 6.45 18.41
CA LEU A 170 0.58 6.38 19.00
C LEU A 170 -0.49 6.50 17.91
N SER A 171 -0.37 7.49 17.02
CA SER A 171 -1.28 7.65 15.88
C SER A 171 -1.33 6.41 14.99
N HIS A 172 -0.16 5.84 14.67
CA HIS A 172 -0.04 4.60 13.91
C HIS A 172 -0.70 3.42 14.63
N PHE A 173 -0.42 3.24 15.92
CA PHE A 173 -1.02 2.18 16.72
C PHE A 173 -2.56 2.28 16.76
N LEU A 174 -3.10 3.45 17.08
CA LEU A 174 -4.54 3.68 17.14
C LEU A 174 -5.21 3.50 15.77
N TRP A 175 -4.56 3.96 14.71
CA TRP A 175 -5.04 3.79 13.35
C TRP A 175 -5.06 2.32 12.93
N MET A 176 -3.98 1.57 13.17
CA MET A 176 -3.90 0.14 12.87
C MET A 176 -4.92 -0.66 13.67
N ALA A 177 -5.08 -0.40 14.97
CA ALA A 177 -6.05 -1.09 15.81
C ALA A 177 -7.48 -0.89 15.27
N ARG A 178 -7.85 0.36 14.94
CA ARG A 178 -9.16 0.68 14.34
C ARG A 178 -9.33 0.01 12.98
N LEU A 179 -8.32 0.08 12.12
CA LEU A 179 -8.34 -0.51 10.79
C LEU A 179 -8.55 -2.03 10.85
N GLN A 180 -7.73 -2.73 11.63
CA GLN A 180 -7.79 -4.19 11.78
C GLN A 180 -9.09 -4.64 12.44
N TYR A 181 -9.59 -3.91 13.44
CA TYR A 181 -10.90 -4.16 14.02
C TYR A 181 -12.01 -4.00 12.98
N SER A 182 -12.03 -2.89 12.23
CA SER A 182 -13.02 -2.66 11.17
C SER A 182 -12.96 -3.69 10.03
N ASN A 183 -11.77 -4.27 9.81
CA ASN A 183 -11.52 -5.32 8.83
C ASN A 183 -11.76 -6.73 9.38
N LYS A 184 -12.24 -6.86 10.63
CA LYS A 184 -12.47 -8.12 11.36
C LYS A 184 -11.24 -9.03 11.43
N ARG A 185 -10.04 -8.44 11.42
CA ARG A 185 -8.74 -9.12 11.57
C ARG A 185 -8.42 -9.49 13.01
N ILE A 186 -8.82 -8.62 13.92
CA ILE A 186 -8.55 -8.75 15.34
C ILE A 186 -9.83 -8.51 16.11
N LYS A 187 -9.96 -9.19 17.24
CA LYS A 187 -11.02 -8.91 18.23
C LYS A 187 -10.53 -7.88 19.24
N THR A 188 -11.46 -7.31 20.02
CA THR A 188 -11.15 -6.30 21.04
C THR A 188 -10.15 -6.83 22.08
N GLU A 189 -10.18 -8.11 22.42
CA GLU A 189 -9.26 -8.74 23.37
C GLU A 189 -7.81 -8.65 22.92
N ALA A 190 -7.55 -8.76 21.61
CA ALA A 190 -6.20 -8.61 21.06
C ALA A 190 -5.69 -7.16 21.20
N ILE A 191 -6.58 -6.17 21.09
CA ILE A 191 -6.26 -4.76 21.32
C ILE A 191 -5.90 -4.55 22.80
N PHE A 192 -6.72 -5.08 23.72
CA PHE A 192 -6.46 -5.00 25.16
C PHE A 192 -5.13 -5.64 25.55
N ARG A 193 -4.80 -6.82 25.02
CA ARG A 193 -3.52 -7.49 25.25
C ARG A 193 -2.35 -6.60 24.84
N LYS A 194 -2.41 -6.01 23.65
CA LYS A 194 -1.33 -5.15 23.15
C LYS A 194 -1.20 -3.85 23.96
N SER A 195 -2.32 -3.24 24.37
CA SER A 195 -2.31 -2.07 25.27
C SER A 195 -1.70 -2.42 26.63
N LYS A 196 -2.03 -3.60 27.20
CA LYS A 196 -1.45 -4.10 28.45
C LYS A 196 0.06 -4.31 28.33
N CYS A 197 0.55 -4.82 27.20
CA CYS A 197 2.00 -4.91 26.95
C CYS A 197 2.67 -3.53 26.96
N TYR A 198 2.11 -2.52 26.29
CA TYR A 198 2.66 -1.16 26.33
C TYR A 198 2.64 -0.56 27.73
N TYR A 199 1.57 -0.79 28.50
CA TYR A 199 1.50 -0.38 29.90
C TYR A 199 2.64 -0.96 30.73
N TYR A 200 2.91 -2.28 30.64
CA TYR A 200 4.04 -2.88 31.36
C TYR A 200 5.40 -2.41 30.87
N ILE A 201 5.59 -2.18 29.56
CA ILE A 201 6.82 -1.59 29.03
C ILE A 201 7.04 -0.19 29.63
N ILE A 202 5.98 0.59 29.81
CA ILE A 202 6.05 1.91 30.45
C ILE A 202 6.40 1.76 31.93
N LEU A 203 5.72 0.89 32.68
CA LEU A 203 6.02 0.66 34.10
C LEU A 203 7.48 0.24 34.32
N SER A 204 7.97 -0.69 33.50
CA SER A 204 9.36 -1.14 33.55
C SER A 204 10.35 0.00 33.25
N LYS A 205 10.06 0.84 32.25
CA LYS A 205 10.90 2.03 31.97
C LYS A 205 10.87 3.10 33.06
N LEU A 206 9.81 3.15 33.85
CA LEU A 206 9.67 4.05 34.99
C LEU A 206 10.23 3.46 36.30
N GLY A 207 10.73 2.21 36.27
CA GLY A 207 11.25 1.53 37.46
C GLY A 207 10.18 1.15 38.48
N VAL A 208 8.90 1.07 38.06
CA VAL A 208 7.77 0.71 38.94
C VAL A 208 7.61 -0.82 39.04
N VAL A 209 8.09 -1.56 38.04
CA VAL A 209 8.09 -3.03 37.96
C VAL A 209 9.41 -3.51 37.37
#